data_AF-A0A7W3IQF6-F1
#
_entry.id   AF-A0A7W3IQF6-F1
#
_cell.length_a   1.000
_cell.length_b   1.000
_cell.length_c   1.000
_cell.angle_alpha   90.00
_cell.angle_beta   90.00
_cell.angle_gamma   90.00
#
_symmetry.space_group_name_H-M   'P 1'
#
loop_
_entity.id
_entity.type
_entity.pdbx_description
1 polymer ?
#
loop_
_entity_poly.entity_id
_entity_poly.type
_entity_poly.pdbx_seq_one_letter_code
_entity_poly.pdbx_strand_id
1 'polypeptide(L)'
;MSTSTSAHPTASPATPHAGPTAGPPGRTPRARQVRRPARRPVRRRALRRVGVRVALGDLAAAALWLAGALPASAHVHVEADHPTAGGSSQLTFTVPTESENAGTTEVSVTLPQDHPFLYVSARPVAGWDVSVNEATLPSPVDVGGTTLTKAVRTVTWTASEGQQVGPGEYQQFAIMVSPLPAAGTTLSFPATQTYSDGRVVRWNQPTPASGEEPEYPAPTVAVGAATAGGDDHGAGSTSGPATGAASPGSSEGSSGHGSTGASTGTQPTTAAAGTSGAGLTLGATGAGLGLVGAVLGGIALARTRARG
;
A
#
# COMPACT_ATOMS: atom_id res chain seq x y z
N MET A 1 39.78 36.20 26.98
CA MET A 1 39.51 36.02 28.42
C MET A 1 39.32 34.53 28.64
N SER A 2 40.38 33.84 29.07
CA SER A 2 40.39 32.40 29.31
C SER A 2 40.24 32.17 30.81
N THR A 3 39.26 31.39 31.24
CA THR A 3 39.16 30.92 32.63
C THR A 3 39.07 29.41 32.63
N SER A 4 40.18 28.80 33.00
CA SER A 4 40.37 27.39 33.35
C SER A 4 40.11 27.28 34.86
N THR A 5 39.21 26.39 35.30
CA THR A 5 38.97 26.11 36.73
C THR A 5 39.34 24.67 37.03
N SER A 6 40.32 24.54 37.91
CA SER A 6 40.98 23.31 38.34
C SER A 6 40.22 22.64 39.50
N ALA A 7 40.26 21.32 39.54
CA ALA A 7 39.73 20.48 40.61
C ALA A 7 40.88 20.02 41.54
N HIS A 8 40.62 19.93 42.85
CA HIS A 8 41.39 19.08 43.76
C HIS A 8 40.52 18.59 44.95
N PRO A 9 40.81 17.41 45.54
CA PRO A 9 39.91 16.63 46.39
C PRO A 9 40.33 16.64 47.88
N THR A 10 39.43 16.19 48.77
CA THR A 10 39.78 15.81 50.15
C THR A 10 38.90 14.66 50.65
N ALA A 11 39.56 13.55 51.00
CA ALA A 11 38.98 12.37 51.63
C ALA A 11 39.10 12.44 53.16
N SER A 12 38.05 12.02 53.88
CA SER A 12 37.98 11.93 55.34
C SER A 12 38.49 10.58 55.88
N PRO A 13 39.18 10.55 57.04
CA PRO A 13 39.66 9.32 57.67
C PRO A 13 38.71 8.73 58.72
N ALA A 14 38.97 7.45 59.02
CA ALA A 14 38.18 6.51 59.80
C ALA A 14 38.43 6.54 61.33
N THR A 15 37.47 5.92 62.01
CA THR A 15 37.19 5.73 63.45
C THR A 15 38.24 4.91 64.23
N PRO A 16 38.44 5.17 65.54
CA PRO A 16 39.29 4.35 66.40
C PRO A 16 38.52 3.29 67.23
N HIS A 17 39.21 2.18 67.52
CA HIS A 17 38.85 1.08 68.43
C HIS A 17 39.73 1.13 69.70
N ALA A 18 39.19 0.80 70.88
CA ALA A 18 39.73 -0.15 71.89
C ALA A 18 39.22 0.13 73.33
N GLY A 19 38.93 -0.94 74.09
CA GLY A 19 38.60 -0.96 75.54
C GLY A 19 39.82 -0.71 76.43
N PRO A 20 39.90 -1.11 77.74
CA PRO A 20 39.30 -2.31 78.39
C PRO A 20 38.84 -2.11 79.87
N THR A 21 38.27 -3.14 80.54
CA THR A 21 38.62 -3.57 81.93
C THR A 21 37.80 -4.77 82.42
N ALA A 22 38.41 -5.57 83.30
CA ALA A 22 37.96 -6.86 83.83
C ALA A 22 37.68 -6.82 85.34
N GLY A 23 36.85 -7.75 85.86
CA GLY A 23 36.76 -8.06 87.31
C GLY A 23 35.48 -8.84 87.73
N PRO A 24 35.59 -10.07 88.29
CA PRO A 24 34.48 -10.90 88.83
C PRO A 24 34.55 -10.97 90.40
N PRO A 25 33.92 -11.93 91.15
CA PRO A 25 32.80 -12.88 90.92
C PRO A 25 31.71 -12.85 92.03
N GLY A 26 30.57 -13.54 91.84
CA GLY A 26 29.55 -13.71 92.90
C GLY A 26 28.49 -14.79 92.68
N ARG A 27 28.80 -16.00 93.18
CA ARG A 27 27.98 -17.16 93.65
C ARG A 27 26.51 -17.40 93.21
N THR A 28 26.31 -18.68 92.87
CA THR A 28 25.10 -19.48 92.52
C THR A 28 24.12 -19.74 93.70
N PRO A 29 22.87 -20.23 93.49
CA PRO A 29 22.62 -21.67 93.27
C PRO A 29 21.49 -22.05 92.26
N ARG A 30 21.84 -23.01 91.39
CA ARG A 30 21.19 -24.31 91.13
C ARG A 30 19.65 -24.40 91.05
N ALA A 31 19.12 -24.65 89.83
CA ALA A 31 17.97 -25.54 89.67
C ALA A 31 17.88 -26.21 88.29
N ARG A 32 17.88 -27.55 88.34
CA ARG A 32 17.16 -28.51 87.50
C ARG A 32 17.49 -28.62 86.00
N GLN A 33 18.39 -29.56 85.76
CA GLN A 33 18.75 -30.22 84.52
C GLN A 33 17.52 -30.90 83.87
N VAL A 34 17.15 -30.47 82.66
CA VAL A 34 16.23 -31.19 81.77
C VAL A 34 17.01 -31.69 80.56
N ARG A 35 16.88 -32.99 80.31
CA ARG A 35 17.67 -33.80 79.38
C ARG A 35 17.45 -33.38 77.92
N ARG A 36 18.55 -33.24 77.17
CA ARG A 36 18.56 -33.06 75.70
C ARG A 36 18.36 -34.41 74.98
N PRO A 37 17.53 -34.48 73.93
CA PRO A 37 17.76 -35.41 72.83
C PRO A 37 18.52 -34.71 71.68
N ALA A 38 19.51 -35.41 71.12
CA ALA A 38 20.36 -34.95 70.03
C ALA A 38 19.55 -34.73 68.73
N ARG A 39 19.60 -33.53 68.16
CA ARG A 39 19.03 -33.25 66.83
C ARG A 39 20.13 -33.43 65.77
N ARG A 40 19.92 -34.41 64.87
CA ARG A 40 20.73 -34.62 63.66
C ARG A 40 20.72 -33.36 62.78
N PRO A 41 21.85 -32.94 62.18
CA PRO A 41 21.83 -31.82 61.23
C PRO A 41 21.16 -32.27 59.92
N VAL A 42 19.97 -31.74 59.65
CA VAL A 42 19.32 -31.85 58.34
C VAL A 42 20.10 -30.99 57.36
N ARG A 43 20.73 -31.61 56.35
CA ARG A 43 21.39 -30.90 55.24
C ARG A 43 20.33 -30.12 54.43
N ARG A 44 20.15 -28.84 54.73
CA ARG A 44 19.37 -27.92 53.89
C ARG A 44 20.22 -27.50 52.69
N ARG A 45 20.24 -28.32 51.63
CA ARG A 45 20.59 -27.83 50.30
C ARG A 45 19.34 -27.20 49.69
N ALA A 46 19.13 -25.92 49.97
CA ALA A 46 18.06 -25.14 49.34
C ALA A 46 18.67 -24.13 48.37
N LEU A 47 18.34 -24.35 47.09
CA LEU A 47 18.00 -23.32 46.11
C LEU A 47 19.08 -22.28 45.73
N ARG A 48 20.00 -22.70 44.85
CA ARG A 48 20.71 -21.79 43.93
C ARG A 48 20.37 -22.14 42.48
N ARG A 49 19.10 -22.09 42.07
CA ARG A 49 18.71 -22.23 40.66
C ARG A 49 17.39 -21.51 40.34
N VAL A 50 17.30 -20.19 40.56
CA VAL A 50 16.21 -19.36 40.01
C VAL A 50 16.74 -18.01 39.54
N GLY A 51 17.76 -18.00 38.67
CA GLY A 51 18.37 -16.74 38.22
C GLY A 51 18.99 -16.74 36.84
N VAL A 52 18.60 -17.66 35.94
CA VAL A 52 19.18 -17.73 34.57
C VAL A 52 18.11 -17.79 33.47
N ARG A 53 16.82 -17.92 33.79
CA ARG A 53 15.75 -18.03 32.76
C ARG A 53 15.07 -16.71 32.38
N VAL A 54 15.53 -15.56 32.89
CA VAL A 54 15.01 -14.25 32.46
C VAL A 54 15.88 -13.63 31.37
N ALA A 55 17.20 -13.89 31.35
CA ALA A 55 18.12 -13.22 30.43
C ALA A 55 18.08 -13.71 28.96
N LEU A 56 17.53 -14.90 28.65
CA LEU A 56 17.41 -15.39 27.27
C LEU A 56 16.12 -14.96 26.56
N GLY A 57 15.07 -14.59 27.31
CA GLY A 57 13.81 -14.12 26.72
C GLY A 57 13.94 -12.71 26.14
N ASP A 58 14.63 -11.82 26.88
CA ASP A 58 14.80 -10.42 26.48
C ASP A 58 15.69 -10.25 25.25
N LEU A 59 16.73 -11.09 25.08
CA LEU A 59 17.61 -11.08 23.90
C LEU A 59 16.89 -11.56 22.63
N ALA A 60 16.00 -12.56 22.73
CA ALA A 60 15.22 -13.03 21.60
C ALA A 60 14.13 -12.03 21.20
N ALA A 61 13.49 -11.36 22.17
CA ALA A 61 12.54 -10.29 21.90
C ALA A 61 13.24 -9.06 21.27
N ALA A 62 14.41 -8.65 21.78
CA ALA A 62 15.19 -7.55 21.19
C ALA A 62 15.67 -7.86 19.76
N ALA A 63 16.05 -9.11 19.47
CA ALA A 63 16.43 -9.54 18.12
C ALA A 63 15.23 -9.56 17.14
N LEU A 64 14.03 -9.92 17.62
CA LEU A 64 12.79 -9.84 16.83
C LEU A 64 12.36 -8.39 16.56
N TRP A 65 12.56 -7.47 17.51
CA TRP A 65 12.35 -6.03 17.29
C TRP A 65 13.37 -5.45 16.30
N LEU A 66 14.63 -5.89 16.34
CA LEU A 66 15.66 -5.46 15.38
C LEU A 66 15.47 -6.07 13.99
N ALA A 67 14.78 -7.22 13.89
CA ALA A 67 14.40 -7.85 12.63
C ALA A 67 13.04 -7.37 12.07
N GLY A 68 12.32 -6.53 12.80
CA GLY A 68 10.93 -6.17 12.54
C GLY A 68 10.67 -4.95 11.65
N ALA A 69 11.72 -4.27 11.19
CA ALA A 69 11.60 -3.21 10.18
C ALA A 69 12.20 -3.70 8.87
N LEU A 70 11.62 -4.76 8.29
CA LEU A 70 11.72 -4.87 6.84
C LEU A 70 11.00 -3.64 6.30
N PRO A 71 11.63 -2.78 5.46
CA PRO A 71 10.86 -1.79 4.74
C PRO A 71 9.78 -2.58 4.01
N ALA A 72 8.51 -2.30 4.30
CA ALA A 72 7.47 -2.68 3.37
C ALA A 72 7.82 -1.89 2.11
N SER A 73 8.41 -2.54 1.10
CA SER A 73 8.72 -1.93 -0.20
C SER A 73 7.47 -1.20 -0.65
N ALA A 74 7.49 0.13 -0.61
CA ALA A 74 6.44 0.95 -1.15
C ALA A 74 7.00 1.50 -2.45
N HIS A 75 7.13 0.63 -3.45
CA HIS A 75 7.58 1.07 -4.77
C HIS A 75 6.49 1.94 -5.40
N VAL A 76 6.89 2.82 -6.31
CA VAL A 76 5.90 3.39 -7.23
C VAL A 76 5.37 2.26 -8.10
N HIS A 77 4.06 2.09 -8.10
CA HIS A 77 3.38 1.08 -8.91
C HIS A 77 2.39 1.76 -9.86
N VAL A 78 2.16 1.12 -11.00
CA VAL A 78 1.18 1.55 -11.98
C VAL A 78 0.16 0.46 -12.19
N GLU A 79 -1.11 0.83 -12.13
CA GLU A 79 -2.23 -0.01 -12.52
C GLU A 79 -2.84 0.54 -13.80
N ALA A 80 -3.24 -0.34 -14.70
CA ALA A 80 -3.89 0.03 -15.94
C ALA A 80 -5.29 -0.58 -15.98
N ASP A 81 -6.30 0.24 -16.28
CA ASP A 81 -7.66 -0.22 -16.43
C ASP A 81 -7.84 -0.88 -17.80
N HIS A 82 -8.13 -2.19 -17.81
CA HIS A 82 -8.33 -3.02 -19.00
C HIS A 82 -7.37 -2.73 -20.18
N PRO A 83 -6.04 -2.87 -20.01
CA PRO A 83 -5.04 -2.44 -20.99
C PRO A 83 -5.01 -3.36 -22.22
N THR A 84 -5.94 -3.18 -23.14
CA THR A 84 -6.09 -4.01 -24.34
C THR A 84 -5.49 -3.34 -25.57
N ALA A 85 -4.91 -4.15 -26.46
CA ALA A 85 -4.23 -3.66 -27.66
C ALA A 85 -5.14 -2.76 -28.53
N GLY A 86 -4.63 -1.61 -28.97
CA GLY A 86 -5.38 -0.62 -29.76
C GLY A 86 -6.42 0.18 -28.97
N GLY A 87 -6.73 -0.22 -27.73
CA GLY A 87 -7.69 0.45 -26.86
C GLY A 87 -7.11 1.65 -26.11
N SER A 88 -7.96 2.28 -25.30
CA SER A 88 -7.57 3.31 -24.35
C SER A 88 -7.46 2.71 -22.95
N SER A 89 -6.63 3.28 -22.10
CA SER A 89 -6.53 2.85 -20.70
C SER A 89 -6.22 4.01 -19.76
N GLN A 90 -6.82 3.98 -18.58
CA GLN A 90 -6.40 4.83 -17.48
C GLN A 90 -5.22 4.16 -16.77
N LEU A 91 -4.08 4.83 -16.76
CA LEU A 91 -2.90 4.46 -15.98
C LEU A 91 -2.93 5.22 -14.66
N THR A 92 -2.91 4.51 -13.54
CA THR A 92 -2.94 5.07 -12.19
C THR A 92 -1.65 4.73 -11.47
N PHE A 93 -0.83 5.75 -11.22
CA PHE A 93 0.43 5.66 -10.50
C PHE A 93 0.17 5.87 -9.01
N THR A 94 0.43 4.87 -8.18
CA THR A 94 0.40 5.00 -6.72
C THR A 94 1.81 5.33 -6.23
N VAL A 95 1.98 6.48 -5.59
CA VAL A 95 3.26 7.04 -5.16
C VAL A 95 3.26 7.20 -3.64
N PRO A 96 3.95 6.32 -2.91
CA PRO A 96 4.14 6.44 -1.46
C PRO A 96 5.29 7.39 -1.12
N THR A 97 5.21 8.02 0.05
CA THR A 97 6.26 8.89 0.59
C THR A 97 7.11 8.11 1.61
N GLU A 98 8.28 7.64 1.17
CA GLU A 98 9.21 6.83 1.97
C GLU A 98 10.22 7.71 2.72
N SER A 99 9.69 8.58 3.58
CA SER A 99 10.49 9.52 4.35
C SER A 99 9.83 9.76 5.68
N GLU A 100 10.62 9.78 6.76
CA GLU A 100 10.11 10.03 8.12
C GLU A 100 9.72 11.50 8.32
N ASN A 101 10.35 12.43 7.60
CA ASN A 101 10.32 13.86 7.91
C ASN A 101 10.05 14.79 6.71
N ALA A 102 10.07 14.28 5.49
CA ALA A 102 9.88 15.05 4.26
C ALA A 102 8.73 14.46 3.44
N GLY A 103 7.93 15.32 2.83
CA GLY A 103 6.83 14.93 1.96
C GLY A 103 7.21 14.95 0.48
N THR A 104 6.46 14.24 -0.35
CA THR A 104 6.60 14.30 -1.82
C THR A 104 5.99 15.60 -2.34
N THR A 105 6.74 16.36 -3.12
CA THR A 105 6.32 17.65 -3.70
C THR A 105 6.26 17.63 -5.22
N GLU A 106 6.91 16.68 -5.87
CA GLU A 106 6.84 16.51 -7.33
C GLU A 106 6.91 15.03 -7.71
N VAL A 107 6.13 14.67 -8.74
CA VAL A 107 6.22 13.37 -9.40
C VAL A 107 6.26 13.62 -10.91
N SER A 108 7.28 13.12 -11.58
CA SER A 108 7.40 13.16 -13.04
C SER A 108 7.46 11.74 -13.60
N VAL A 109 6.55 11.40 -14.49
CA VAL A 109 6.50 10.10 -15.18
C VAL A 109 6.92 10.28 -16.63
N THR A 110 7.85 9.44 -17.09
CA THR A 110 8.29 9.38 -18.49
C THR A 110 7.49 8.35 -19.26
N LEU A 111 6.96 8.75 -20.42
CA LEU A 111 6.19 7.89 -21.31
C LEU A 111 7.10 7.23 -22.36
N PRO A 112 6.82 5.97 -22.76
CA PRO A 112 7.60 5.23 -23.76
C PRO A 112 7.59 5.96 -25.11
N GLN A 113 8.77 6.19 -25.68
CA GLN A 113 8.92 6.93 -26.96
C GLN A 113 9.03 5.98 -28.16
N ASP A 114 9.34 4.71 -27.92
CA ASP A 114 9.28 3.59 -28.87
C ASP A 114 7.83 3.11 -29.10
N HIS A 115 6.97 3.31 -28.10
CA HIS A 115 5.52 3.10 -28.18
C HIS A 115 4.75 4.37 -27.78
N PRO A 116 4.82 5.46 -28.58
CA PRO A 116 4.16 6.71 -28.24
C PRO A 116 2.64 6.59 -28.35
N PHE A 117 1.94 7.42 -27.58
CA PHE A 117 0.48 7.51 -27.62
C PHE A 117 0.03 8.69 -28.49
N LEU A 118 -1.09 8.53 -29.20
CA LEU A 118 -1.75 9.62 -29.94
C LEU A 118 -2.48 10.58 -29.01
N TYR A 119 -2.91 10.10 -27.85
CA TYR A 119 -3.64 10.84 -26.85
C TYR A 119 -3.07 10.56 -25.47
N VAL A 120 -2.81 11.64 -24.73
CA VAL A 120 -2.46 11.61 -23.31
C VAL A 120 -3.19 12.75 -22.62
N SER A 121 -3.90 12.44 -21.54
CA SER A 121 -4.57 13.45 -20.72
C SER A 121 -4.42 13.11 -19.25
N ALA A 122 -4.01 14.08 -18.44
CA ALA A 122 -3.85 13.87 -17.01
C ALA A 122 -5.13 14.22 -16.25
N ARG A 123 -5.48 13.38 -15.27
CA ARG A 123 -6.58 13.65 -14.35
C ARG A 123 -6.17 14.77 -13.39
N PRO A 124 -6.98 15.83 -13.21
CA PRO A 124 -6.69 16.87 -12.23
C PRO A 124 -6.62 16.31 -10.80
N VAL A 125 -5.68 16.83 -10.01
CA VAL A 125 -5.51 16.49 -8.60
C VAL A 125 -5.58 17.80 -7.80
N ALA A 126 -6.46 17.86 -6.80
CA ALA A 126 -6.63 19.07 -6.01
C ALA A 126 -5.34 19.42 -5.24
N GLY A 127 -4.89 20.67 -5.32
CA GLY A 127 -3.64 21.13 -4.70
C GLY A 127 -2.36 20.75 -5.47
N TRP A 128 -2.49 20.28 -6.72
CA TRP A 128 -1.37 19.95 -7.59
C TRP A 128 -1.57 20.54 -8.98
N ASP A 129 -0.51 21.14 -9.51
CA ASP A 129 -0.42 21.55 -10.91
C ASP A 129 0.08 20.37 -11.75
N VAL A 130 -0.41 20.26 -13.00
CA VAL A 130 0.01 19.21 -13.92
C VAL A 130 0.52 19.79 -15.24
N SER A 131 1.67 19.30 -15.69
CA SER A 131 2.30 19.66 -16.96
C SER A 131 2.49 18.43 -17.82
N VAL A 132 1.94 18.46 -19.05
CA VAL A 132 2.08 17.41 -20.06
C VAL A 132 2.98 17.96 -21.16
N ASN A 133 4.21 17.44 -21.27
CA ASN A 133 5.21 17.97 -22.19
C ASN A 133 5.52 17.00 -23.33
N GLU A 134 5.46 17.51 -24.55
CA GLU A 134 5.87 16.80 -25.76
C GLU A 134 7.36 16.94 -26.05
N ALA A 135 7.92 15.95 -26.72
CA ALA A 135 9.26 16.00 -27.29
C ALA A 135 9.27 15.45 -28.70
N THR A 136 10.27 15.86 -29.49
CA THR A 136 10.57 15.24 -30.79
C THR A 136 11.04 13.81 -30.57
N LEU A 137 10.44 12.88 -31.31
CA LEU A 137 10.82 11.47 -31.30
C LEU A 137 12.19 11.28 -31.98
N PRO A 138 13.02 10.31 -31.53
CA PRO A 138 14.30 10.02 -32.18
C PRO A 138 14.18 9.62 -33.66
N SER A 139 13.05 8.99 -34.01
CA SER A 139 12.66 8.61 -35.37
C SER A 139 11.14 8.71 -35.49
N PRO A 140 10.59 8.93 -36.71
CA PRO A 140 9.15 8.84 -36.91
C PRO A 140 8.60 7.47 -36.50
N VAL A 141 7.42 7.44 -35.87
CA VAL A 141 6.75 6.20 -35.44
C VAL A 141 5.31 6.20 -35.94
N ASP A 142 4.88 5.11 -36.57
CA ASP A 142 3.50 4.95 -37.03
C ASP A 142 2.63 4.32 -35.94
N VAL A 143 1.57 5.04 -35.55
CA VAL A 143 0.60 4.59 -34.55
C VAL A 143 -0.80 4.71 -35.14
N GLY A 144 -1.50 3.59 -35.32
CA GLY A 144 -2.87 3.58 -35.84
C GLY A 144 -3.01 4.24 -37.23
N GLY A 145 -1.99 4.15 -38.08
CA GLY A 145 -1.97 4.80 -39.40
C GLY A 145 -1.59 6.29 -39.39
N THR A 146 -1.19 6.83 -38.23
CA THR A 146 -0.70 8.20 -38.08
C THR A 146 0.80 8.19 -37.81
N THR A 147 1.59 8.85 -38.67
CA THR A 147 3.02 9.02 -38.45
C THR A 147 3.29 10.15 -37.46
N LEU A 148 3.87 9.82 -36.31
CA LEU A 148 4.27 10.77 -35.28
C LEU A 148 5.73 11.16 -35.42
N THR A 149 6.01 12.46 -35.30
CA THR A 149 7.38 13.00 -35.15
C THR A 149 7.59 13.65 -33.79
N LYS A 150 6.50 13.90 -33.05
CA LYS A 150 6.48 14.35 -31.67
C LYS A 150 5.45 13.52 -30.91
N ALA A 151 5.71 13.31 -29.63
CA ALA A 151 4.78 12.67 -28.72
C ALA A 151 4.99 13.22 -27.30
N VAL A 152 4.01 13.00 -26.42
CA VAL A 152 4.17 13.30 -25.00
C VAL A 152 5.31 12.45 -24.45
N ARG A 153 6.27 13.11 -23.81
CA ARG A 153 7.44 12.47 -23.19
C ARG A 153 7.31 12.40 -21.68
N THR A 154 6.78 13.45 -21.05
CA THR A 154 6.69 13.52 -19.59
C THR A 154 5.37 14.10 -19.15
N VAL A 155 4.80 13.52 -18.09
CA VAL A 155 3.71 14.11 -17.31
C VAL A 155 4.24 14.38 -15.92
N THR A 156 4.18 15.63 -15.48
CA THR A 156 4.72 16.07 -14.18
C THR A 156 3.61 16.68 -13.35
N TRP A 157 3.46 16.20 -12.12
CA TRP A 157 2.60 16.79 -11.10
C TRP A 157 3.49 17.48 -10.07
N THR A 158 3.21 18.75 -9.80
CA THR A 158 3.93 19.56 -8.81
C THR A 158 2.93 20.06 -7.77
N ALA A 159 3.21 19.83 -6.50
CA ALA A 159 2.37 20.27 -5.41
C ALA A 159 2.34 21.81 -5.36
N SER A 160 1.15 22.39 -5.19
CA SER A 160 1.00 23.81 -4.94
C SER A 160 1.64 24.19 -3.59
N GLU A 161 1.89 25.47 -3.37
CA GLU A 161 2.55 25.95 -2.14
C GLU A 161 1.86 25.43 -0.86
N GLY A 162 2.65 24.85 0.04
CA GLY A 162 2.18 24.27 1.30
C GLY A 162 1.50 22.90 1.17
N GLN A 163 1.36 22.35 -0.05
CA GLN A 163 0.88 20.99 -0.29
C GLN A 163 2.07 20.02 -0.44
N GLN A 164 1.88 18.79 0.00
CA GLN A 164 2.78 17.65 -0.22
C GLN A 164 2.02 16.36 0.11
N VAL A 165 2.51 15.22 -0.38
CA VAL A 165 2.13 13.92 0.19
C VAL A 165 2.97 13.74 1.45
N GLY A 166 2.35 13.63 2.63
CA GLY A 166 3.08 13.61 3.90
C GLY A 166 3.87 12.31 4.15
N PRO A 167 4.80 12.33 5.13
CA PRO A 167 5.45 11.12 5.64
C PRO A 167 4.46 9.98 5.92
N GLY A 168 4.71 8.79 5.35
CA GLY A 168 3.86 7.61 5.54
C GLY A 168 2.54 7.62 4.78
N GLU A 169 2.27 8.66 3.98
CA GLU A 169 1.10 8.74 3.10
C GLU A 169 1.45 8.31 1.67
N TYR A 170 0.41 8.09 0.86
CA TYR A 170 0.52 7.85 -0.57
C TYR A 170 -0.46 8.73 -1.33
N GLN A 171 -0.17 8.98 -2.61
CA GLN A 171 -1.06 9.68 -3.53
C GLN A 171 -1.16 8.91 -4.85
N GLN A 172 -2.33 9.00 -5.48
CA GLN A 172 -2.54 8.49 -6.83
C GLN A 172 -2.53 9.62 -7.85
N PHE A 173 -1.78 9.42 -8.93
CA PHE A 173 -1.73 10.29 -10.10
C PHE A 173 -2.16 9.48 -11.31
N ALA A 174 -3.09 10.00 -12.11
CA ALA A 174 -3.68 9.22 -13.20
C ALA A 174 -3.58 9.96 -14.55
N ILE A 175 -3.33 9.19 -15.60
CA ILE A 175 -3.40 9.64 -16.99
C ILE A 175 -4.27 8.69 -17.79
N MET A 176 -5.01 9.22 -18.76
CA MET A 176 -5.65 8.46 -19.81
C MET A 176 -4.71 8.45 -21.01
N VAL A 177 -4.45 7.26 -21.59
CA VAL A 177 -3.62 7.10 -22.78
C VAL A 177 -4.36 6.33 -23.87
N SER A 178 -4.07 6.65 -25.14
CA SER A 178 -4.61 5.93 -26.29
C SER A 178 -3.79 6.17 -27.57
N PRO A 179 -3.68 5.21 -28.49
CA PRO A 179 -4.02 3.80 -28.33
C PRO A 179 -2.88 3.04 -27.63
N LEU A 180 -3.18 1.96 -26.93
CA LEU A 180 -2.17 1.03 -26.43
C LEU A 180 -1.53 0.23 -27.59
N PRO A 181 -0.24 -0.17 -27.48
CA PRO A 181 0.45 -0.95 -28.51
C PRO A 181 -0.09 -2.36 -28.66
N ALA A 182 0.55 -3.19 -29.48
CA ALA A 182 0.15 -4.57 -29.71
C ALA A 182 0.13 -5.42 -28.43
N ALA A 183 -0.73 -6.44 -28.41
CA ALA A 183 -0.83 -7.38 -27.31
C ALA A 183 0.52 -8.08 -27.03
N GLY A 184 0.83 -8.33 -25.76
CA GLY A 184 2.11 -8.87 -25.31
C GLY A 184 3.21 -7.83 -25.13
N THR A 185 2.98 -6.57 -25.52
CA THR A 185 3.92 -5.48 -25.24
C THR A 185 3.91 -5.15 -23.74
N THR A 186 5.09 -4.98 -23.15
CA THR A 186 5.23 -4.44 -21.80
C THR A 186 5.73 -3.00 -21.90
N LEU A 187 4.96 -2.07 -21.37
CA LEU A 187 5.29 -0.66 -21.31
C LEU A 187 5.97 -0.36 -19.98
N SER A 188 7.06 0.41 -20.00
CA SER A 188 7.75 0.90 -18.80
C SER A 188 7.55 2.40 -18.65
N PHE A 189 7.34 2.84 -17.41
CA PHE A 189 7.04 4.23 -17.07
C PHE A 189 8.00 4.74 -15.98
N PRO A 190 9.28 5.00 -16.30
CA PRO A 190 10.22 5.53 -15.33
C PRO A 190 9.68 6.78 -14.65
N ALA A 191 9.77 6.82 -13.31
CA ALA A 191 9.27 7.95 -12.53
C ALA A 191 10.41 8.61 -11.73
N THR A 192 10.30 9.91 -11.53
CA THR A 192 11.15 10.70 -10.64
C THR A 192 10.28 11.33 -9.58
N GLN A 193 10.66 11.16 -8.32
CA GLN A 193 9.94 11.66 -7.16
C GLN A 193 10.84 12.64 -6.40
N THR A 194 10.37 13.86 -6.21
CA THR A 194 11.10 14.92 -5.49
C THR A 194 10.43 15.16 -4.13
N TYR A 195 11.25 15.30 -3.10
CA TYR A 195 10.84 15.52 -1.72
C TYR A 195 11.07 16.98 -1.30
N SER A 196 10.35 17.42 -0.26
CA SER A 196 10.45 18.79 0.28
C SER A 196 11.80 19.14 0.90
N ASP A 197 12.64 18.16 1.22
CA ASP A 197 14.03 18.36 1.67
C ASP A 197 15.05 18.42 0.50
N GLY A 198 14.57 18.37 -0.74
CA GLY A 198 15.39 18.44 -1.95
C GLY A 198 15.93 17.08 -2.42
N ARG A 199 15.66 15.98 -1.71
CA ARG A 199 16.00 14.64 -2.22
C ARG A 199 15.19 14.30 -3.46
N VAL A 200 15.81 13.51 -4.34
CA VAL A 200 15.20 13.00 -5.57
C VAL A 200 15.44 11.51 -5.67
N VAL A 201 14.35 10.74 -5.80
CA VAL A 201 14.36 9.29 -6.01
C VAL A 201 13.95 8.99 -7.45
N ARG A 202 14.63 8.04 -8.09
CA ARG A 202 14.37 7.64 -9.48
C ARG A 202 13.94 6.19 -9.55
N TRP A 203 12.67 5.98 -9.83
CA TRP A 203 12.02 4.70 -10.07
C TRP A 203 12.21 4.29 -11.54
N ASN A 204 13.42 3.83 -11.86
CA ASN A 204 13.83 3.58 -13.25
C ASN A 204 14.67 2.31 -13.45
N GLN A 205 14.81 1.49 -12.40
CA GLN A 205 15.60 0.26 -12.49
C GLN A 205 14.79 -0.83 -13.21
N PRO A 206 15.36 -1.50 -14.22
CA PRO A 206 14.71 -2.65 -14.84
C PRO A 206 14.76 -3.86 -13.90
N THR A 207 13.78 -4.75 -14.01
CA THR A 207 13.87 -6.06 -13.36
C THR A 207 15.04 -6.85 -13.95
N PRO A 208 16.04 -7.25 -13.15
CA PRO A 208 17.18 -8.02 -13.62
C PRO A 208 16.76 -9.41 -14.07
N ALA A 209 17.56 -10.03 -14.95
CA ALA A 209 17.31 -11.39 -15.43
C ALA A 209 17.34 -12.46 -14.30
N SER A 210 17.95 -12.13 -13.16
CA SER A 210 17.92 -12.98 -11.95
C SER A 210 16.53 -13.04 -11.31
N GLY A 211 15.63 -12.10 -11.62
CA GLY A 211 14.34 -11.92 -10.95
C GLY A 211 14.43 -11.32 -9.55
N GLU A 212 15.62 -10.85 -9.14
CA GLU A 212 15.79 -10.11 -7.90
C GLU A 212 15.05 -8.77 -8.00
N GLU A 213 14.30 -8.40 -6.97
CA GLU A 213 13.54 -7.15 -6.96
C GLU A 213 14.51 -5.95 -6.86
N PRO A 214 14.48 -5.00 -7.81
CA PRO A 214 15.28 -3.78 -7.70
C PRO A 214 14.84 -2.92 -6.51
N GLU A 215 15.73 -2.05 -6.03
CA GLU A 215 15.41 -1.10 -4.96
C GLU A 215 14.46 0.00 -5.45
N TYR A 216 14.62 0.45 -6.70
CA TYR A 216 13.79 1.49 -7.30
C TYR A 216 13.28 1.04 -8.68
N PRO A 217 12.40 0.03 -8.75
CA PRO A 217 11.95 -0.53 -10.01
C PRO A 217 11.14 0.50 -10.81
N ALA A 218 11.30 0.46 -12.14
CA ALA A 218 10.43 1.20 -13.05
C ALA A 218 9.03 0.58 -13.06
N PRO A 219 7.96 1.37 -12.87
CA PRO A 219 6.59 0.88 -13.04
C PRO A 219 6.35 0.32 -14.45
N THR A 220 5.66 -0.81 -14.58
CA THR A 220 5.38 -1.45 -15.87
C THR A 220 3.93 -1.89 -16.03
N VAL A 221 3.41 -1.85 -17.26
CA VAL A 221 2.08 -2.35 -17.65
C VAL A 221 2.21 -3.34 -18.81
N ALA A 222 1.64 -4.53 -18.68
CA ALA A 222 1.50 -5.47 -19.78
C ALA A 222 0.20 -5.21 -20.56
N VAL A 223 0.28 -5.18 -21.89
CA VAL A 223 -0.87 -4.99 -22.78
C VAL A 223 -1.47 -6.33 -23.17
N GLY A 224 -2.74 -6.52 -22.85
CA GLY A 224 -3.52 -7.70 -23.18
C GLY A 224 -4.04 -7.71 -24.62
N ALA A 225 -4.56 -8.86 -25.03
CA ALA A 225 -5.25 -8.99 -26.31
C ALA A 225 -6.52 -8.11 -26.35
N ALA A 226 -6.80 -7.52 -27.51
CA ALA A 226 -8.10 -6.92 -27.75
C ALA A 226 -9.19 -8.00 -27.62
N THR A 227 -10.22 -7.74 -26.83
CA THR A 227 -11.43 -8.58 -26.83
C THR A 227 -12.22 -8.27 -28.10
N ALA A 228 -12.41 -9.27 -28.96
CA ALA A 228 -13.34 -9.15 -30.07
C ALA A 228 -14.77 -9.07 -29.50
N GLY A 229 -15.33 -7.86 -29.40
CA GLY A 229 -16.71 -7.64 -29.01
C GLY A 229 -16.95 -6.26 -28.43
N GLY A 230 -17.59 -5.37 -29.21
CA GLY A 230 -18.06 -4.09 -28.70
C GLY A 230 -18.35 -2.96 -29.68
N ASP A 231 -18.18 -3.12 -31.00
CA ASP A 231 -18.56 -2.08 -31.97
C ASP A 231 -20.00 -2.29 -32.48
N ASP A 232 -20.99 -2.16 -31.59
CA ASP A 232 -22.39 -1.91 -32.01
C ASP A 232 -22.67 -0.41 -31.96
N HIS A 233 -22.03 0.31 -32.87
CA HIS A 233 -22.58 1.56 -33.41
C HIS A 233 -23.02 1.34 -34.86
N GLY A 234 -23.81 0.28 -35.05
CA GLY A 234 -24.62 0.07 -36.23
C GLY A 234 -25.77 1.08 -36.27
N ALA A 235 -25.57 2.16 -37.02
CA ALA A 235 -26.63 3.02 -37.50
C ALA A 235 -27.64 2.19 -38.33
N GLY A 236 -28.69 1.70 -37.68
CA GLY A 236 -29.82 1.03 -38.31
C GLY A 236 -30.93 2.02 -38.68
N SER A 237 -30.70 2.89 -39.66
CA SER A 237 -31.79 3.54 -40.40
C SER A 237 -31.75 3.08 -41.85
N THR A 238 -32.45 1.98 -42.13
CA THR A 238 -32.97 1.66 -43.46
C THR A 238 -34.26 0.83 -43.31
N SER A 239 -35.39 1.52 -43.19
CA SER A 239 -36.71 0.94 -43.48
C SER A 239 -36.83 0.82 -45.01
N GLY A 240 -36.58 -0.37 -45.55
CA GLY A 240 -36.90 -0.77 -46.92
C GLY A 240 -38.22 -1.57 -46.96
N PRO A 241 -38.92 -1.61 -48.11
CA PRO A 241 -40.38 -1.70 -48.17
C PRO A 241 -40.92 -3.13 -48.01
N ALA A 242 -41.99 -3.29 -47.24
CA ALA A 242 -42.77 -4.51 -47.22
C ALA A 242 -43.81 -4.49 -48.37
N THR A 243 -43.57 -5.31 -49.38
CA THR A 243 -44.51 -5.68 -50.44
C THR A 243 -45.70 -6.45 -49.86
N GLY A 244 -46.91 -6.09 -50.29
CA GLY A 244 -48.16 -6.61 -49.74
C GLY A 244 -48.56 -8.01 -50.18
N ALA A 245 -49.51 -8.56 -49.42
CA ALA A 245 -50.51 -9.52 -49.87
C ALA A 245 -51.79 -9.32 -49.04
N ALA A 246 -52.88 -8.93 -49.71
CA ALA A 246 -54.26 -8.91 -49.23
C ALA A 246 -54.77 -10.36 -49.01
N SER A 247 -55.88 -10.73 -48.36
CA SER A 247 -57.18 -10.13 -47.99
C SER A 247 -57.98 -11.23 -47.22
N PRO A 248 -59.28 -11.13 -46.88
CA PRO A 248 -60.04 -10.06 -46.22
C PRO A 248 -60.89 -10.58 -45.03
N GLY A 249 -61.47 -9.67 -44.25
CA GLY A 249 -62.54 -9.98 -43.30
C GLY A 249 -63.24 -8.71 -42.80
N SER A 250 -64.41 -8.45 -43.36
CA SER A 250 -65.41 -7.40 -43.06
C SER A 250 -65.65 -7.20 -41.55
N SER A 251 -66.10 -6.06 -41.02
CA SER A 251 -67.20 -5.19 -41.47
C SER A 251 -67.25 -3.90 -40.63
N GLU A 252 -67.72 -2.82 -41.27
CA GLU A 252 -68.52 -1.69 -40.73
C GLU A 252 -67.90 -0.85 -39.59
N GLY A 253 -67.78 0.47 -39.68
CA GLY A 253 -68.56 1.44 -40.43
C GLY A 253 -69.09 2.49 -39.46
N SER A 254 -68.58 3.73 -39.58
CA SER A 254 -69.30 5.01 -39.37
C SER A 254 -68.50 6.04 -38.56
N SER A 255 -67.97 6.99 -39.32
CA SER A 255 -68.18 8.44 -39.19
C SER A 255 -67.95 9.14 -37.84
N GLY A 256 -67.01 10.12 -37.87
CA GLY A 256 -67.40 11.48 -37.51
C GLY A 256 -66.49 12.24 -36.55
N HIS A 257 -65.90 13.31 -37.11
CA HIS A 257 -65.71 14.64 -36.50
C HIS A 257 -64.77 14.81 -35.29
N GLY A 258 -63.60 15.41 -35.58
CA GLY A 258 -63.25 16.77 -35.16
C GLY A 258 -63.49 17.18 -33.71
N SER A 259 -62.42 17.56 -33.01
CA SER A 259 -62.26 18.92 -32.44
C SER A 259 -61.08 18.97 -31.46
N THR A 260 -60.41 20.11 -31.54
CA THR A 260 -59.50 20.75 -30.58
C THR A 260 -59.85 20.59 -29.11
N GLY A 261 -58.83 20.62 -28.24
CA GLY A 261 -59.06 20.95 -26.83
C GLY A 261 -57.85 20.73 -25.92
N ALA A 262 -57.08 21.80 -25.69
CA ALA A 262 -56.14 21.91 -24.59
C ALA A 262 -56.86 22.14 -23.26
N SER A 263 -56.34 21.57 -22.16
CA SER A 263 -56.45 22.06 -20.77
C SER A 263 -55.58 21.12 -19.91
N THR A 264 -54.43 21.54 -19.38
CA THR A 264 -54.23 22.27 -18.11
C THR A 264 -55.16 21.80 -17.00
N GLY A 265 -54.60 21.05 -16.05
CA GLY A 265 -55.28 20.59 -14.84
C GLY A 265 -54.27 20.28 -13.73
N THR A 266 -54.18 21.21 -12.80
CA THR A 266 -53.32 21.33 -11.62
C THR A 266 -53.60 20.29 -10.52
N GLN A 267 -52.53 19.62 -10.03
CA GLN A 267 -52.24 19.10 -8.65
C GLN A 267 -53.31 18.29 -7.87
N PRO A 268 -53.04 17.80 -6.63
CA PRO A 268 -51.85 17.23 -5.98
C PRO A 268 -52.15 15.78 -5.51
N THR A 269 -51.27 15.06 -4.81
CA THR A 269 -51.55 14.68 -3.41
C THR A 269 -50.35 13.96 -2.75
N THR A 270 -50.04 14.45 -1.56
CA THR A 270 -49.67 13.78 -0.29
C THR A 270 -48.74 12.56 -0.25
N ALA A 271 -47.73 12.74 0.61
CA ALA A 271 -46.85 11.75 1.22
C ALA A 271 -47.56 10.52 1.81
N ALA A 272 -46.86 9.39 1.77
CA ALA A 272 -46.93 8.36 2.81
C ALA A 272 -45.59 7.61 2.88
N ALA A 273 -45.01 7.64 4.09
CA ALA A 273 -43.89 6.81 4.49
C ALA A 273 -44.31 5.33 4.50
N GLY A 274 -43.43 4.45 4.03
CA GLY A 274 -43.59 3.00 4.08
C GLY A 274 -42.24 2.34 4.34
N THR A 275 -42.04 1.90 5.57
CA THR A 275 -40.88 1.16 6.06
C THR A 275 -40.93 -0.28 5.57
N SER A 276 -39.90 -0.74 4.86
CA SER A 276 -39.54 -2.15 4.62
C SER A 276 -38.04 -2.12 4.29
N GLY A 277 -37.10 -2.70 5.04
CA GLY A 277 -37.11 -4.02 5.64
C GLY A 277 -36.46 -5.01 4.67
N ALA A 278 -35.23 -5.43 4.99
CA ALA A 278 -34.44 -6.56 4.44
C ALA A 278 -33.40 -6.26 3.34
N GLY A 279 -32.15 -6.69 3.60
CA GLY A 279 -31.19 -7.06 2.54
C GLY A 279 -29.75 -6.55 2.66
N LEU A 280 -29.06 -6.75 3.79
CA LEU A 280 -27.59 -6.72 3.84
C LEU A 280 -27.05 -8.04 3.27
N THR A 281 -26.44 -8.01 2.09
CA THR A 281 -25.58 -9.10 1.59
C THR A 281 -24.14 -8.59 1.44
N LEU A 282 -23.37 -8.81 2.49
CA LEU A 282 -21.90 -8.73 2.48
C LEU A 282 -21.37 -9.91 1.66
N GLY A 283 -20.91 -9.64 0.44
CA GLY A 283 -20.18 -10.61 -0.39
C GLY A 283 -18.69 -10.57 -0.04
N ALA A 284 -18.26 -11.44 0.88
CA ALA A 284 -16.85 -11.70 1.14
C ALA A 284 -16.36 -12.85 0.25
N THR A 285 -15.53 -12.54 -0.75
CA THR A 285 -14.70 -13.52 -1.45
C THR A 285 -13.24 -13.07 -1.40
N GLY A 286 -12.61 -13.33 -0.26
CA GLY A 286 -11.17 -13.18 -0.04
C GLY A 286 -10.62 -14.44 0.63
N ALA A 287 -10.34 -15.48 -0.16
CA ALA A 287 -9.60 -16.66 0.29
C ALA A 287 -9.07 -17.43 -0.93
N GLY A 288 -8.01 -16.91 -1.54
CA GLY A 288 -7.40 -17.53 -2.70
C GLY A 288 -5.97 -17.10 -2.92
N LEU A 289 -5.12 -17.20 -1.89
CA LEU A 289 -3.64 -17.25 -2.00
C LEU A 289 -2.95 -17.63 -0.67
N GLY A 290 -3.61 -18.42 0.18
CA GLY A 290 -3.08 -18.89 1.47
C GLY A 290 -2.44 -20.29 1.43
N LEU A 291 -2.17 -20.87 0.25
CA LEU A 291 -1.75 -22.27 0.13
C LEU A 291 -0.32 -22.50 -0.40
N VAL A 292 0.46 -21.46 -0.70
CA VAL A 292 1.89 -21.63 -1.06
C VAL A 292 2.82 -21.48 0.16
N GLY A 293 2.42 -20.74 1.19
CA GLY A 293 3.20 -20.59 2.43
C GLY A 293 3.20 -21.83 3.35
N ALA A 294 2.20 -22.70 3.25
CA ALA A 294 2.06 -23.87 4.12
C ALA A 294 2.95 -25.06 3.71
N VAL A 295 3.46 -25.10 2.48
CA VAL A 295 4.27 -26.22 1.98
C VAL A 295 5.77 -26.03 2.28
N LEU A 296 6.25 -24.79 2.42
CA LEU A 296 7.64 -24.52 2.79
C LEU A 296 7.89 -24.51 4.32
N GLY A 297 6.87 -24.22 5.13
CA GLY A 297 6.94 -24.34 6.59
C GLY A 297 6.96 -25.79 7.11
N GLY A 298 6.34 -26.74 6.39
CA GLY A 298 6.27 -28.15 6.79
C GLY A 298 7.58 -28.91 6.65
N ILE A 299 8.45 -28.53 5.70
CA ILE A 299 9.70 -29.25 5.41
C ILE A 299 10.82 -28.88 6.40
N ALA A 300 10.76 -27.68 7.01
CA ALA A 300 11.73 -27.25 8.01
C ALA A 300 11.52 -27.92 9.40
N LEU A 301 10.28 -28.27 9.75
CA LEU A 301 9.96 -28.90 11.05
C LEU A 301 10.18 -30.43 11.06
N ALA A 302 10.24 -31.07 9.88
CA ALA A 302 10.52 -32.50 9.77
C ALA A 302 12.03 -32.84 9.92
N ARG A 303 12.94 -31.90 9.63
CA ARG A 303 14.40 -32.14 9.71
C ARG A 303 15.02 -32.00 11.10
N THR A 304 14.33 -31.37 12.05
CA THR A 304 14.81 -31.24 13.44
C THR A 304 14.42 -32.43 14.33
N ARG A 305 13.46 -33.28 13.92
CA ARG A 305 13.08 -34.50 14.65
C ARG A 305 13.80 -35.79 14.22
N ALA A 306 14.61 -35.74 13.16
CA ALA A 306 15.35 -36.92 12.68
C ALA A 306 16.83 -36.96 13.13
N ARG A 307 17.25 -36.06 14.03
CA ARG A 307 18.61 -36.02 14.60
C ARG A 307 18.63 -35.84 16.13
N GLY A 308 17.58 -36.29 16.81
CA GLY A 308 17.50 -36.37 18.27
C GLY A 308 17.17 -37.78 18.72
#